data_AF-A0A8T4IC30-F1
#
_entry.id   AF-A0A8T4IC30-F1
#
_cell.length_a   1.000
_cell.length_b   1.000
_cell.length_c   1.000
_cell.angle_alpha   90.00
_cell.angle_beta   90.00
_cell.angle_gamma   90.00
#
_symmetry.space_group_name_H-M   'P 1'
#
loop_
_entity.id
_entity.type
_entity.pdbx_description
1 polymer ?
#
loop_
_entity_poly.entity_id
_entity_poly.type
_entity_poly.pdbx_seq_one_letter_code
_entity_poly.pdbx_strand_id
1 'polypeptide(L)' 'VIVWHSTEGTSLPSYGGGGSAPNLTAKPDFKNKRMVWYQHFDVDTSARALVNRAGGVETNTLNVCQVEVVGT' A
#
# COMPACT_ATOMS: atom_id res chain seq x y z
N VAL A 1 -5.76 8.50 -9.86
CA VAL A 1 -4.53 7.83 -10.37
C VAL A 1 -4.21 6.65 -9.46
N ILE A 2 -3.55 5.60 -9.97
CA ILE A 2 -3.13 4.43 -9.16
C ILE A 2 -1.60 4.33 -9.20
N VAL A 3 -0.97 4.15 -8.04
CA VAL A 3 0.48 3.94 -7.93
C VAL A 3 0.74 2.57 -7.31
N TRP A 4 1.67 1.83 -7.89
CA TRP A 4 2.02 0.45 -7.54
C TRP A 4 3.40 0.38 -6.91
N HIS A 5 3.48 -0.36 -5.82
CA HIS A 5 4.68 -0.58 -5.03
C HIS A 5 4.87 -2.09 -4.80
N SER A 6 6.11 -2.48 -4.50
CA SER A 6 6.42 -3.82 -3.99
C SER A 6 6.74 -3.72 -2.51
N THR A 7 6.27 -4.69 -1.73
CA THR A 7 6.68 -4.79 -0.32
C THR A 7 8.10 -5.34 -0.16
N GLU A 8 8.74 -5.81 -1.25
CA GLU A 8 10.08 -6.42 -1.26
C GLU A 8 10.22 -7.56 -0.24
N GLY A 9 9.12 -8.30 -0.05
CA GLY A 9 8.96 -9.29 1.00
C GLY A 9 7.83 -10.26 0.69
N THR A 10 7.79 -11.38 1.40
CA THR A 10 6.89 -12.50 1.09
C THR A 10 5.64 -12.57 1.98
N SER A 11 5.50 -11.62 2.91
CA SER A 11 4.43 -11.58 3.90
C SER A 11 3.72 -10.23 3.90
N LEU A 12 2.47 -10.22 4.34
CA LEU A 12 1.73 -8.97 4.57
C LEU A 12 2.44 -8.16 5.66
N PRO A 13 2.91 -6.93 5.38
CA PRO A 13 3.53 -6.10 6.40
C PRO A 13 2.52 -5.70 7.49
N SER A 14 3.01 -5.47 8.71
CA SER A 14 2.18 -4.93 9.79
C SER A 14 1.85 -3.44 9.60
N TYR A 15 2.58 -2.76 8.71
CA TYR A 15 2.50 -1.32 8.42
C TYR A 15 2.51 -0.43 9.69
N GLY A 16 3.14 -0.89 10.77
CA GLY A 16 3.17 -0.17 12.05
C GLY A 16 1.77 0.13 12.60
N GLY A 17 0.78 -0.75 12.38
CA GLY A 17 -0.61 -0.50 12.79
C GLY A 17 -1.33 0.52 11.90
N GLY A 18 -0.91 0.68 10.65
CA GLY A 18 -1.49 1.62 9.68
C GLY A 18 -0.67 2.90 9.48
N GLY A 19 0.36 3.13 10.30
CA GLY A 19 1.22 4.32 10.22
C GLY A 19 1.96 4.48 8.89
N SER A 20 2.13 3.39 8.12
CA SER A 20 2.74 3.39 6.78
C SER A 20 1.93 2.62 5.73
N ALA A 21 0.64 2.34 6.00
CA ALA A 21 -0.16 1.50 5.10
C ALA A 21 -0.56 2.21 3.79
N PRO A 22 -0.62 1.47 2.66
CA PRO A 22 -1.24 1.94 1.41
C PRO A 22 -2.78 1.92 1.53
N ASN A 23 -3.51 2.27 0.46
CA ASN A 23 -4.96 2.01 0.45
C ASN A 23 -5.22 0.50 0.43
N LEU A 24 -4.50 -0.21 -0.44
CA LEU A 24 -4.68 -1.64 -0.69
C LEU A 24 -3.35 -2.40 -0.65
N THR A 25 -3.37 -3.63 -0.14
CA THR A 25 -2.29 -4.60 -0.33
C THR A 25 -2.81 -5.85 -1.03
N ALA A 26 -2.15 -6.26 -2.09
CA ALA A 26 -2.42 -7.49 -2.83
C ALA A 26 -1.39 -8.55 -2.44
N LYS A 27 -1.84 -9.66 -1.83
CA LYS A 27 -0.98 -10.79 -1.47
C LYS A 27 -1.31 -12.02 -2.34
N PRO A 28 -0.35 -12.65 -3.00
CA PRO A 28 -0.59 -13.90 -3.71
C PRO A 28 -0.85 -15.05 -2.73
N ASP A 29 -1.96 -15.76 -2.94
CA ASP A 29 -2.27 -17.03 -2.33
C ASP A 29 -2.03 -18.13 -3.37
N PHE A 30 -0.80 -18.62 -3.44
CA PHE A 30 -0.37 -19.61 -4.43
C PHE A 30 -1.10 -20.96 -4.28
N LYS A 31 -1.52 -21.32 -3.05
CA LYS A 31 -2.25 -22.56 -2.79
C LYS A 31 -3.59 -22.54 -3.51
N ASN A 32 -4.32 -21.43 -3.38
CA ASN A 32 -5.65 -21.29 -3.97
C ASN A 32 -5.63 -20.56 -5.34
N LYS A 33 -4.44 -20.26 -5.87
CA LYS A 33 -4.22 -19.58 -7.17
C LYS A 33 -5.02 -18.29 -7.32
N ARG A 34 -4.99 -17.43 -6.29
CA ARG A 34 -5.73 -16.16 -6.28
C ARG A 34 -4.94 -15.05 -5.59
N MET A 35 -5.38 -13.81 -5.77
CA MET A 35 -4.93 -12.68 -4.96
C MET A 35 -5.88 -12.47 -3.78
N VAL A 36 -5.31 -12.27 -2.60
CA VAL A 36 -6.02 -11.82 -1.40
C VAL A 36 -5.76 -10.33 -1.25
N TRP A 37 -6.85 -9.56 -1.16
CA TRP A 37 -6.81 -8.11 -1.05
C TRP A 37 -7.10 -7.68 0.38
N TYR A 38 -6.28 -6.77 0.89
CA TYR A 38 -6.43 -6.13 2.19
C TYR A 38 -6.63 -4.64 1.96
N GLN A 39 -7.69 -4.06 2.53
CA GLN A 39 -7.95 -2.63 2.48
C GLN A 39 -7.62 -2.02 3.84
N HIS A 40 -6.78 -0.99 3.85
CA HIS A 40 -6.36 -0.29 5.07
C HIS A 40 -7.01 1.09 5.17
N PHE A 41 -7.28 1.72 4.02
CA PHE A 41 -8.00 2.98 3.90
C PHE A 41 -8.95 2.91 2.70
N ASP A 42 -10.07 3.61 2.79
CA ASP A 42 -10.97 3.81 1.65
C ASP A 42 -10.24 4.49 0.49
N VAL A 43 -10.65 4.20 -0.74
CA VAL A 43 -9.96 4.68 -1.96
C VAL A 43 -10.06 6.19 -2.17
N ASP A 44 -11.02 6.84 -1.50
CA ASP A 44 -11.20 8.30 -1.45
C ASP A 44 -10.48 8.95 -0.26
N THR A 45 -9.80 8.15 0.57
CA THR A 45 -9.04 8.60 1.73
C THR A 45 -7.54 8.49 1.47
N SER A 46 -6.80 9.55 1.80
CA SER A 46 -5.33 9.56 1.66
C SER A 46 -4.68 8.48 2.53
N ALA A 47 -3.78 7.67 1.94
CA ALA A 47 -2.99 6.65 2.62
C ALA A 47 -1.65 7.17 3.19
N ARG A 48 -0.77 6.29 3.67
CA ARG A 48 0.49 6.65 4.37
C ARG A 48 1.75 5.98 3.81
N ALA A 49 1.68 5.23 2.71
CA ALA A 49 2.84 4.50 2.17
C ALA A 49 3.84 5.43 1.47
N LEU A 50 3.36 6.45 0.75
CA LEU A 50 4.22 7.53 0.25
C LEU A 50 4.70 8.40 1.42
N VAL A 51 6.01 8.61 1.52
CA VAL A 51 6.62 9.43 2.59
C VAL A 51 6.55 10.90 2.21
N ASN A 52 5.94 11.72 3.07
CA ASN A 52 6.06 13.18 3.00
C ASN A 52 7.34 13.62 3.70
N ARG A 53 8.41 13.87 2.94
CA ARG A 53 9.68 14.35 3.50
C ARG A 53 9.56 15.84 3.87
N ALA A 54 10.17 16.24 4.98
CA ALA A 54 10.21 17.65 5.37
C ALA A 54 10.82 18.52 4.26
N GLY A 55 10.13 19.60 3.89
CA GLY A 55 10.51 20.49 2.78
C GLY A 55 10.22 19.94 1.38
N GLY A 56 9.64 18.74 1.26
CA GLY A 56 9.16 18.17 0.01
C GLY A 56 7.74 18.60 -0.34
N VAL A 57 7.31 18.26 -1.56
CA VAL A 57 5.89 18.34 -1.95
C VAL A 57 5.12 17.24 -1.20
N GLU A 58 3.94 17.56 -0.66
CA GLU A 58 3.10 16.64 0.13
C GLU A 58 2.43 15.53 -0.70
N THR A 59 3.22 14.76 -1.44
CA THR A 59 2.77 13.76 -2.41
C THR A 59 2.04 12.58 -1.80
N ASN A 60 2.12 12.39 -0.49
CA ASN A 60 1.41 11.33 0.23
C ASN A 60 -0.10 11.56 0.35
N THR A 61 -0.59 12.77 0.06
CA THR A 61 -2.01 13.12 0.06
C THR A 61 -2.56 13.46 -1.33
N LEU A 62 -1.71 13.43 -2.36
CA LEU A 62 -2.07 13.88 -3.69
C LEU A 62 -2.86 12.82 -4.48
N ASN A 63 -4.19 12.82 -4.35
CA ASN A 63 -5.20 12.26 -5.26
C ASN A 63 -4.84 10.92 -5.98
N VAL A 64 -4.19 10.02 -5.25
CA VAL A 64 -3.77 8.71 -5.73
C VAL A 64 -4.25 7.60 -4.80
N CYS A 65 -4.66 6.49 -5.40
CA CYS A 65 -4.82 5.22 -4.69
C CYS A 65 -3.47 4.49 -4.71
N GLN A 66 -2.97 4.16 -3.52
CA GLN A 66 -1.69 3.46 -3.34
C GLN A 66 -1.96 1.95 -3.21
N VAL A 67 -1.25 1.14 -3.98
CA VAL A 67 -1.35 -0.32 -3.95
C VAL A 67 0.03 -0.94 -3.73
N GLU A 68 0.15 -1.75 -2.69
CA GLU A 68 1.32 -2.60 -2.44
C GLU A 68 1.07 -4.01 -2.97
N VAL A 69 2.05 -4.60 -3.64
CA VAL A 69 2.04 -6.02 -4.03
C VAL A 69 3.06 -6.75 -3.16
N VAL A 70 2.61 -7.81 -2.47
CA VAL A 70 3.51 -8.65 -1.69
C VAL A 70 4.33 -9.52 -2.65
N GLY A 71 5.63 -9.26 -2.72
CA GLY A 71 6.57 -9.98 -3.57
C GLY A 71 7.99 -9.44 -3.46
N THR A 72 8.93 -10.16 -4.09
CA THR A 72 10.34 -9.80 -4.26
C THR A 72 10.67 -9.73 -5.75
#